data_AF-A0A8H5GAW2-F1
#
_entry.id   AF-A0A8H5GAW2-F1
#
_cell.length_a   1.000
_cell.length_b   1.000
_cell.length_c   1.000
_cell.angle_alpha   90.00
_cell.angle_beta   90.00
_cell.angle_gamma   90.00
#
_symmetry.space_group_name_H-M   'P 1'
#
loop_
_entity.id
_entity.type
_entity.pdbx_description
1 polymer ?
#
loop_
_entity_poly.entity_id
_entity_poly.type
_entity_poly.pdbx_seq_one_letter_code
_entity_poly.pdbx_strand_id
1 'polypeptide(L)'
;MCPNRASSSLPLAISVPRLDLMTRFTSSGLLLGLVSLSAHAVLAQGFDWTSIEPSANFSWVDCYSRFQCAQFKAPLNYSDPDNGQSAAVAVVKLAAQVDSSAPEYGGPVFMNPGGPEVSGVNFLVETGPVVQSILGTQFDLFSFDPRGVNFSTPKASVFNTDEEHFAFFQDERADLNSTPYLNRGHDIKISDNSQKVGT
;
A
#
# COMPACT_ATOMS: atom_id res chain seq x y z
N MET A 1 -6.00 41.53 -21.83
CA MET A 1 -7.47 41.33 -21.93
C MET A 1 -7.75 39.83 -22.03
N CYS A 2 -8.34 39.23 -21.00
CA CYS A 2 -8.87 37.87 -21.03
C CYS A 2 -10.39 37.93 -21.22
N PRO A 3 -11.03 37.12 -22.09
CA PRO A 3 -12.48 37.09 -22.20
C PRO A 3 -13.11 36.26 -21.06
N ASN A 4 -14.19 36.81 -20.51
CA ASN A 4 -15.03 36.26 -19.45
C ASN A 4 -15.61 34.88 -19.79
N ARG A 5 -15.57 33.94 -18.84
CA ARG A 5 -16.36 32.71 -18.87
C ARG A 5 -17.61 32.89 -18.01
N ALA A 6 -18.77 32.81 -18.65
CA ALA A 6 -20.08 32.93 -18.03
C ALA A 6 -20.34 31.81 -17.02
N SER A 7 -20.86 32.20 -15.86
CA SER A 7 -21.34 31.30 -14.80
C SER A 7 -22.79 30.92 -15.08
N SER A 8 -23.04 29.64 -15.38
CA SER A 8 -24.39 29.08 -15.50
C SER A 8 -24.75 28.31 -14.23
N SER A 9 -25.61 28.91 -13.42
CA SER A 9 -26.25 28.32 -12.24
C SER A 9 -27.44 27.45 -12.66
N LEU A 10 -27.37 26.15 -12.37
CA LEU A 10 -28.51 25.22 -12.46
C LEU A 10 -29.11 25.04 -11.06
N PRO A 11 -30.44 25.10 -10.88
CA PRO A 11 -31.06 24.77 -9.60
C PRO A 11 -31.30 23.26 -9.51
N LEU A 12 -30.66 22.61 -8.55
CA LEU A 12 -31.00 21.24 -8.13
C LEU A 12 -32.23 21.32 -7.20
N ALA A 13 -33.41 21.09 -7.76
CA ALA A 13 -34.63 20.87 -7.00
C ALA A 13 -34.59 19.44 -6.42
N ILE A 14 -34.28 19.31 -5.14
CA ILE A 14 -34.35 18.04 -4.41
C ILE A 14 -35.80 17.87 -3.94
N SER A 15 -36.53 16.97 -4.60
CA SER A 15 -37.86 16.52 -4.19
C SER A 15 -37.73 15.57 -2.99
N VAL A 16 -38.29 15.95 -1.85
CA VAL A 16 -38.35 15.11 -0.64
C VAL A 16 -39.70 14.40 -0.62
N PRO A 17 -39.77 13.05 -0.66
CA PRO A 17 -41.05 12.36 -0.52
C PRO A 17 -41.51 12.39 0.94
N ARG A 18 -42.79 12.75 1.13
CA ARG A 18 -43.54 12.61 2.40
C ARG A 18 -43.68 11.13 2.74
N LEU A 19 -43.40 10.80 4.01
CA LEU A 19 -43.57 9.46 4.55
C LEU A 19 -44.98 9.32 5.11
N ASP A 20 -45.89 8.70 4.35
CA ASP A 20 -47.22 8.34 4.85
C ASP A 20 -47.15 7.02 5.61
N LEU A 21 -47.33 7.12 6.93
CA LEU A 21 -47.43 5.99 7.85
C LEU A 21 -48.87 5.46 7.84
N MET A 22 -49.11 4.34 7.17
CA MET A 22 -50.34 3.56 7.37
C MET A 22 -50.01 2.11 7.73
N THR A 23 -50.15 1.84 9.03
CA THR A 23 -50.08 0.55 9.70
C THR A 23 -51.25 -0.33 9.27
N ARG A 24 -50.98 -1.53 8.74
CA ARG A 24 -51.95 -2.64 8.70
C ARG A 24 -51.28 -3.93 9.13
N PHE A 25 -51.68 -4.39 10.32
CA PHE A 25 -51.42 -5.73 10.83
C PHE A 25 -52.41 -6.71 10.21
N THR A 26 -51.93 -7.74 9.50
CA THR A 26 -52.62 -9.03 9.37
C THR A 26 -51.61 -10.17 9.28
N SER A 27 -52.02 -11.30 9.81
CA SER A 27 -51.25 -12.38 10.42
C SER A 27 -50.61 -13.40 9.47
N SER A 28 -49.62 -14.10 10.01
CA SER A 28 -49.25 -15.51 9.76
C SER A 28 -48.46 -15.84 8.48
N GLY A 29 -47.18 -16.17 8.69
CA GLY A 29 -46.34 -16.82 7.69
C GLY A 29 -44.85 -16.74 8.05
N LEU A 30 -44.42 -17.51 9.05
CA LEU A 30 -43.02 -17.59 9.46
C LEU A 30 -42.25 -18.47 8.45
N LEU A 31 -41.68 -17.84 7.42
CA LEU A 31 -40.58 -18.40 6.62
C LEU A 31 -39.41 -17.42 6.72
N LEU A 32 -38.58 -17.64 7.74
CA LEU A 32 -37.29 -16.96 7.91
C LEU A 32 -36.33 -17.45 6.81
N GLY A 33 -36.43 -16.84 5.63
CA GLY A 33 -35.36 -16.86 4.64
C GLY A 33 -34.21 -16.01 5.17
N LEU A 34 -33.29 -16.61 5.93
CA LEU A 34 -32.02 -16.00 6.27
C LEU A 34 -31.15 -15.98 5.01
N VAL A 35 -31.33 -14.97 4.16
CA VAL A 35 -30.25 -14.57 3.27
C VAL A 35 -29.17 -13.99 4.16
N SER A 36 -28.22 -14.84 4.55
CA SER A 36 -26.95 -14.42 5.13
C SER A 36 -26.24 -13.56 4.09
N LEU A 37 -26.52 -12.26 4.09
CA LEU A 37 -25.64 -11.28 3.49
C LEU A 37 -24.40 -11.22 4.39
N SER A 38 -23.45 -12.13 4.16
CA SER A 38 -22.11 -11.99 4.72
C SER A 38 -21.49 -10.77 4.07
N ALA A 39 -21.71 -9.61 4.71
CA ALA A 39 -20.93 -8.42 4.47
C ALA A 39 -19.48 -8.78 4.79
N HIS A 40 -18.73 -9.15 3.76
CA HIS A 40 -17.28 -9.22 3.82
C HIS A 40 -16.78 -7.78 3.87
N ALA A 41 -16.98 -7.13 5.02
CA ALA A 41 -16.15 -6.02 5.42
C ALA A 41 -14.77 -6.61 5.73
N VAL A 42 -14.02 -6.98 4.69
CA VAL A 42 -12.57 -7.10 4.80
C VAL A 42 -12.07 -5.67 4.90
N LEU A 43 -12.17 -5.12 6.11
CA LEU A 43 -11.28 -4.05 6.52
C LEU A 43 -9.88 -4.53 6.14
N ALA A 44 -9.12 -3.70 5.41
CA ALA A 44 -7.75 -3.98 5.04
C ALA A 44 -7.00 -4.48 6.27
N GLN A 45 -6.89 -5.79 6.41
CA GLN A 45 -6.18 -6.40 7.52
C GLN A 45 -4.73 -5.99 7.30
N GLY A 46 -4.15 -5.30 8.29
CA GLY A 46 -2.72 -5.09 8.31
C GLY A 46 -2.06 -6.46 8.09
N PHE A 47 -1.37 -6.60 6.97
CA PHE A 47 -0.69 -7.85 6.64
C PHE A 47 0.58 -7.91 7.50
N ASP A 48 0.78 -9.02 8.21
CA ASP A 48 1.94 -9.21 9.05
C ASP A 48 3.16 -9.66 8.23
N TRP A 49 3.99 -8.70 7.84
CA TRP A 49 5.23 -8.94 7.10
C TRP A 49 6.25 -9.77 7.88
N THR A 50 6.18 -9.80 9.21
CA THR A 50 7.12 -10.59 10.03
C THR A 50 6.86 -12.10 9.93
N SER A 51 5.69 -12.50 9.43
CA SER A 51 5.33 -13.90 9.20
C SER A 51 6.01 -14.53 7.97
N ILE A 52 6.58 -13.72 7.07
CA ILE A 52 7.28 -14.22 5.88
C ILE A 52 8.77 -14.33 6.16
N GLU A 53 9.32 -15.55 6.08
CA GLU A 53 10.77 -15.76 6.16
C GLU A 53 11.48 -15.22 4.90
N PRO A 54 12.49 -14.34 5.04
CA PRO A 54 13.23 -13.80 3.90
C PRO A 54 14.08 -14.87 3.19
N SER A 55 13.94 -15.00 1.87
CA SER A 55 14.70 -15.98 1.09
C SER A 55 15.23 -15.43 -0.23
N ALA A 56 16.26 -16.08 -0.79
CA ALA A 56 16.81 -15.74 -2.10
C ALA A 56 15.87 -16.10 -3.27
N ASN A 57 14.89 -16.97 -3.02
CA ASN A 57 13.80 -17.28 -3.94
C ASN A 57 12.52 -16.64 -3.42
N PHE A 58 11.58 -16.34 -4.31
CA PHE A 58 10.28 -15.82 -3.89
C PHE A 58 9.39 -16.94 -3.36
N SER A 59 9.09 -16.92 -2.06
CA SER A 59 8.02 -17.69 -1.45
C SER A 59 6.79 -16.80 -1.32
N TRP A 60 5.88 -16.91 -2.29
CA TRP A 60 4.70 -16.07 -2.38
C TRP A 60 3.63 -16.53 -1.40
N VAL A 61 3.08 -15.58 -0.63
CA VAL A 61 1.89 -15.77 0.21
C VAL A 61 0.80 -14.81 -0.20
N ASP A 62 -0.46 -15.20 -0.06
CA ASP A 62 -1.58 -14.31 -0.36
C ASP A 62 -1.63 -13.17 0.65
N CYS A 63 -1.80 -11.94 0.14
CA CYS A 63 -1.87 -10.72 0.94
C CYS A 63 -2.87 -9.74 0.30
N TYR A 64 -3.42 -8.82 1.09
CA TYR A 64 -4.28 -7.74 0.60
C TYR A 64 -5.38 -8.17 -0.39
N SER A 65 -6.01 -9.33 -0.12
CA SER A 65 -7.09 -9.99 -0.89
C SER A 65 -6.75 -10.53 -2.28
N ARG A 66 -6.03 -9.79 -3.14
CA ARG A 66 -5.76 -10.18 -4.55
C ARG A 66 -4.28 -10.07 -4.94
N PHE A 67 -3.43 -9.80 -3.97
CA PHE A 67 -2.01 -9.66 -4.17
C PHE A 67 -1.28 -10.86 -3.58
N GLN A 68 -0.04 -11.03 -4.01
CA GLN A 68 0.88 -11.98 -3.43
C GLN A 68 2.09 -11.21 -2.92
N CYS A 69 2.54 -11.54 -1.72
CA CYS A 69 3.65 -10.87 -1.04
C CYS A 69 4.77 -11.85 -0.77
N ALA A 70 6.01 -11.36 -0.75
CA ALA A 70 7.20 -12.14 -0.43
C ALA A 70 8.29 -11.24 0.17
N GLN A 71 9.18 -11.83 0.97
CA GLN A 71 10.39 -11.15 1.44
C GLN A 71 11.61 -11.72 0.71
N PHE A 72 12.26 -10.86 -0.09
CA PHE A 72 13.46 -11.20 -0.83
C PHE A 72 14.71 -10.86 0.00
N LYS A 73 15.59 -11.85 0.19
CA LYS A 73 16.85 -11.67 0.92
C LYS A 73 17.93 -11.10 -0.01
N ALA A 74 18.40 -9.89 0.28
CA ALA A 74 19.49 -9.24 -0.45
C ALA A 74 20.66 -8.91 0.49
N PRO A 75 21.93 -9.04 0.06
CA PRO A 75 23.06 -8.67 0.91
C PRO A 75 23.07 -7.15 1.17
N LEU A 76 23.49 -6.75 2.37
CA LEU A 76 23.70 -5.33 2.67
C LEU A 76 24.97 -4.80 1.99
N ASN A 77 26.02 -5.62 1.95
CA ASN A 77 27.27 -5.30 1.27
C ASN A 77 27.48 -6.25 0.09
N TYR A 78 27.29 -5.76 -1.13
CA TYR A 78 27.52 -6.58 -2.33
C TYR A 78 28.99 -6.88 -2.61
N SER A 79 29.93 -6.13 -2.03
CA SER A 79 31.37 -6.43 -2.12
C SER A 79 31.81 -7.53 -1.16
N ASP A 80 30.97 -7.88 -0.19
CA ASP A 80 31.18 -8.95 0.78
C ASP A 80 29.82 -9.63 1.11
N PRO A 81 29.21 -10.32 0.14
CA PRO A 81 27.84 -10.80 0.25
C PRO A 81 27.67 -11.95 1.25
N ASP A 82 28.76 -12.61 1.63
CA ASP A 82 28.79 -13.78 2.52
C ASP A 82 29.00 -13.39 3.99
N ASN A 83 29.07 -12.10 4.31
CA ASN A 83 29.30 -11.60 5.68
C ASN A 83 28.12 -11.81 6.66
N GLY A 84 27.03 -12.42 6.18
CA GLY A 84 25.83 -12.75 6.95
C GLY A 84 24.85 -11.59 7.13
N GLN A 85 25.18 -10.37 6.71
CA GLN A 85 24.30 -9.21 6.82
C GLN A 85 23.41 -9.06 5.57
N SER A 86 22.09 -9.08 5.78
CA SER A 86 21.12 -8.99 4.70
C SER A 86 19.96 -8.06 5.02
N ALA A 87 19.42 -7.43 3.99
CA ALA A 87 18.09 -6.86 4.01
C ALA A 87 17.04 -7.91 3.62
N ALA A 88 15.88 -7.83 4.26
CA ALA A 88 14.65 -8.42 3.78
C ALA A 88 13.89 -7.34 3.00
N VAL A 89 13.75 -7.53 1.70
CA VAL A 89 13.08 -6.61 0.78
C VAL A 89 11.64 -7.07 0.59
N ALA A 90 10.67 -6.27 1.02
CA ALA A 90 9.27 -6.54 0.84
C ALA A 90 8.88 -6.35 -0.63
N VAL A 91 8.29 -7.38 -1.23
CA VAL A 91 7.85 -7.39 -2.63
C VAL A 91 6.38 -7.76 -2.70
N VAL A 92 5.62 -7.04 -3.52
CA VAL A 92 4.21 -7.30 -3.80
C VAL A 92 4.01 -7.56 -5.29
N LYS A 93 3.09 -8.46 -5.60
CA LYS A 93 2.69 -8.84 -6.95
C LYS A 93 1.17 -8.80 -7.09
N LEU A 94 0.69 -8.16 -8.15
CA LEU A 94 -0.65 -8.37 -8.69
C LEU A 94 -0.52 -9.29 -9.91
N ALA A 95 -1.01 -10.52 -9.79
CA ALA A 95 -0.84 -11.52 -10.83
C ALA A 95 -1.64 -11.17 -12.10
N ALA A 96 -1.11 -11.59 -13.25
CA ALA A 96 -1.83 -11.63 -14.51
C ALA A 96 -3.09 -12.51 -14.37
N GLN A 97 -4.11 -12.21 -15.16
CA GLN A 97 -5.34 -13.01 -15.24
C GLN A 97 -5.25 -14.11 -16.31
N VAL A 98 -4.06 -14.30 -16.90
CA VAL A 98 -3.75 -15.38 -17.83
C VAL A 98 -2.65 -16.25 -17.24
N ASP A 99 -2.61 -17.51 -17.63
CA ASP A 99 -1.55 -18.43 -17.21
C ASP A 99 -0.19 -17.98 -17.77
N SER A 100 0.88 -18.14 -16.98
CA SER A 100 2.25 -17.78 -17.41
C SER A 100 2.77 -18.53 -18.64
N SER A 101 2.17 -19.66 -18.99
CA SER A 101 2.48 -20.44 -20.21
C SER A 101 1.65 -20.03 -21.43
N ALA A 102 0.65 -19.16 -21.25
CA ALA A 102 -0.21 -18.71 -22.34
C ALA A 102 0.54 -17.81 -23.32
N PRO A 103 0.28 -17.90 -24.64
CA PRO A 103 0.90 -17.04 -25.65
C PRO A 103 0.68 -15.54 -25.41
N GLU A 104 -0.42 -15.18 -24.76
CA GLU A 104 -0.79 -13.81 -24.44
C GLU A 104 -0.05 -13.26 -23.21
N TYR A 105 0.60 -14.10 -22.40
CA TYR A 105 1.29 -13.66 -21.20
C TYR A 105 2.41 -12.67 -21.54
N GLY A 106 2.27 -11.46 -21.02
CA GLY A 106 3.14 -10.33 -21.32
C GLY A 106 4.40 -10.26 -20.45
N GLY A 107 4.51 -11.11 -19.44
CA GLY A 107 5.63 -11.11 -18.51
C GLY A 107 5.50 -10.12 -17.34
N PRO A 108 6.57 -9.98 -16.55
CA PRO A 108 6.59 -9.12 -15.36
C PRO A 108 6.86 -7.65 -15.70
N VAL A 109 6.14 -6.74 -15.02
CA VAL A 109 6.38 -5.29 -15.06
C VAL A 109 6.68 -4.79 -13.65
N PHE A 110 7.89 -4.28 -13.44
CA PHE A 110 8.30 -3.73 -12.15
C PHE A 110 8.07 -2.22 -12.09
N MET A 111 7.49 -1.77 -10.98
CA MET A 111 7.14 -0.38 -10.72
C MET A 111 7.83 0.12 -9.45
N ASN A 112 8.34 1.35 -9.50
CA ASN A 112 8.80 2.08 -8.33
C ASN A 112 8.18 3.49 -8.36
N PRO A 113 7.39 3.89 -7.34
CA PRO A 113 6.65 5.16 -7.36
C PRO A 113 7.52 6.42 -7.31
N GLY A 114 8.83 6.29 -7.12
CA GLY A 114 9.72 7.41 -6.85
C GLY A 114 9.73 7.81 -5.37
N GLY A 115 9.98 9.08 -5.07
CA GLY A 115 10.31 9.54 -3.72
C GLY A 115 11.77 10.03 -3.64
N PRO A 116 12.50 9.80 -2.54
CA PRO A 116 12.67 8.51 -1.84
C PRO A 116 11.62 8.21 -0.74
N GLU A 117 11.71 7.02 -0.13
CA GLU A 117 10.88 6.52 1.00
C GLU A 117 9.40 6.21 0.72
N VAL A 118 8.88 6.47 -0.49
CA VAL A 118 7.52 6.03 -0.85
C VAL A 118 7.50 4.50 -0.98
N SER A 119 6.57 3.87 -0.27
CA SER A 119 6.36 2.43 -0.33
C SER A 119 5.83 1.99 -1.70
N GLY A 120 6.60 1.14 -2.38
CA GLY A 120 6.15 0.47 -3.60
C GLY A 120 5.04 -0.54 -3.32
N VAL A 121 5.07 -1.18 -2.15
CA VAL A 121 4.01 -2.08 -1.71
C VAL A 121 2.67 -1.37 -1.63
N ASN A 122 2.59 -0.28 -0.83
CA ASN A 122 1.35 0.49 -0.70
C ASN A 122 0.92 1.06 -2.06
N PHE A 123 1.87 1.60 -2.83
CA PHE A 123 1.60 2.13 -4.16
C PHE A 123 0.91 1.10 -5.07
N LEU A 124 1.42 -0.14 -5.15
CA LEU A 124 0.82 -1.15 -6.02
C LEU A 124 -0.51 -1.66 -5.47
N VAL A 125 -0.65 -1.78 -4.14
CA VAL A 125 -1.92 -2.17 -3.52
C VAL A 125 -3.03 -1.17 -3.85
N GLU A 126 -2.70 0.13 -3.85
CA GLU A 126 -3.64 1.21 -4.16
C GLU A 126 -3.89 1.38 -5.66
N THR A 127 -2.84 1.34 -6.48
CA THR A 127 -2.91 1.74 -7.91
C THR A 127 -2.86 0.59 -8.91
N GLY A 128 -2.48 -0.62 -8.48
CA GLY A 128 -2.32 -1.79 -9.34
C GLY A 128 -3.51 -2.09 -10.27
N PRO A 129 -4.77 -2.03 -9.81
CA PRO A 129 -5.94 -2.23 -10.69
C PRO A 129 -6.06 -1.17 -11.79
N VAL A 130 -5.71 0.09 -11.49
CA VAL A 130 -5.70 1.18 -12.46
C VAL A 130 -4.60 0.93 -13.49
N VAL A 131 -3.40 0.54 -13.05
CA VAL A 131 -2.29 0.19 -13.95
C VAL A 131 -2.66 -0.99 -14.84
N GLN A 132 -3.27 -2.05 -14.28
CA GLN A 132 -3.72 -3.21 -15.03
C GLN A 132 -4.77 -2.86 -16.07
N SER A 133 -5.63 -1.86 -15.82
CA SER A 133 -6.59 -1.36 -16.82
C SER A 133 -5.94 -0.64 -18.01
N ILE A 134 -4.71 -0.13 -17.84
CA ILE A 134 -3.97 0.59 -18.87
C ILE A 134 -3.05 -0.36 -19.64
N LEU A 135 -2.30 -1.22 -18.95
CA LEU A 135 -1.35 -2.14 -19.56
C LEU A 135 -2.02 -3.41 -20.09
N GLY A 136 -3.14 -3.81 -19.49
CA GLY A 136 -3.82 -5.08 -19.75
C GLY A 136 -3.60 -6.09 -18.63
N THR A 137 -4.48 -7.08 -18.58
CA THR A 137 -4.52 -8.12 -17.54
C THR A 137 -3.53 -9.25 -17.77
N GLN A 138 -2.77 -9.21 -18.87
CA GLN A 138 -1.80 -10.24 -19.24
C GLN A 138 -0.41 -10.06 -18.63
N PHE A 139 -0.18 -9.00 -17.87
CA PHE A 139 1.10 -8.72 -17.20
C PHE A 139 1.00 -9.00 -15.70
N ASP A 140 2.04 -9.61 -15.14
CA ASP A 140 2.25 -9.59 -13.70
C ASP A 140 2.79 -8.20 -13.33
N LEU A 141 2.11 -7.49 -12.42
CA LEU A 141 2.61 -6.21 -11.92
C LEU A 141 3.34 -6.43 -10.60
N PHE A 142 4.55 -5.91 -10.49
CA PHE A 142 5.39 -6.01 -9.32
C PHE A 142 5.76 -4.63 -8.79
N SER A 143 5.87 -4.53 -7.47
CA SER A 143 6.54 -3.41 -6.82
C SER A 143 7.19 -3.89 -5.53
N PHE A 144 8.05 -3.06 -4.96
CA PHE A 144 8.83 -3.41 -3.78
C PHE A 144 9.14 -2.17 -2.96
N ASP A 145 9.35 -2.37 -1.67
CA ASP A 145 9.88 -1.34 -0.80
C ASP A 145 11.40 -1.41 -0.83
N PRO A 146 12.13 -0.37 -1.29
CA PRO A 146 13.59 -0.38 -1.28
C PRO A 146 14.15 -0.63 0.13
N ARG A 147 15.42 -1.04 0.23
CA ARG A 147 16.07 -1.26 1.53
C ARG A 147 15.93 -0.03 2.43
N GLY A 148 15.60 -0.23 3.70
CA GLY A 148 15.43 0.86 4.66
C GLY A 148 14.05 1.53 4.65
N VAL A 149 13.25 1.31 3.61
CA VAL A 149 11.91 1.90 3.47
C VAL A 149 10.88 1.04 4.23
N ASN A 150 9.64 1.51 4.40
CA ASN A 150 8.42 0.79 4.83
C ASN A 150 8.46 -0.75 4.60
N PHE A 151 7.79 -1.62 5.36
CA PHE A 151 7.86 -3.10 5.31
C PHE A 151 9.23 -3.84 5.18
N SER A 152 10.15 -3.46 4.30
CA SER A 152 11.54 -3.90 4.24
C SER A 152 12.30 -3.63 5.53
N THR A 153 13.23 -4.52 5.86
CA THR A 153 14.09 -4.45 7.03
C THR A 153 15.56 -4.70 6.67
N PRO A 154 16.53 -4.14 7.42
CA PRO A 154 16.32 -3.22 8.54
C PRO A 154 15.83 -1.85 8.08
N LYS A 155 15.25 -1.07 9.00
CA LYS A 155 14.78 0.30 8.71
C LYS A 155 15.95 1.27 8.72
N ALA A 156 15.92 2.25 7.82
CA ALA A 156 16.85 3.37 7.84
C ALA A 156 16.10 4.62 8.34
N SER A 157 16.63 5.27 9.37
CA SER A 157 16.09 6.55 9.85
C SER A 157 17.21 7.42 10.39
N VAL A 158 17.18 8.70 10.08
CA VAL A 158 18.05 9.71 10.69
C VAL A 158 17.40 10.36 11.92
N PHE A 159 16.13 10.05 12.16
CA PHE A 159 15.33 10.66 13.22
C PHE A 159 15.33 9.79 14.49
N ASN A 160 14.97 10.40 15.63
CA ASN A 160 14.84 9.67 16.88
C ASN A 160 13.45 9.05 17.04
N THR A 161 12.44 9.70 16.48
CA THR A 161 11.04 9.25 16.56
C THR A 161 10.34 9.43 15.22
N ASP A 162 9.25 8.68 15.03
CA ASP A 162 8.42 8.78 13.83
C ASP A 162 7.73 10.15 13.72
N GLU A 163 7.45 10.81 14.86
CA GLU A 163 6.92 12.18 14.87
C GLU A 163 7.94 13.18 14.34
N GLU A 164 9.22 13.01 14.66
CA GLU A 164 10.30 13.87 14.13
C GLU A 164 10.46 13.67 12.61
N HIS A 165 10.41 12.41 12.15
CA HIS A 165 10.40 12.06 10.73
C HIS A 165 9.19 12.68 10.01
N PHE A 166 7.98 12.50 10.55
CA PHE A 166 6.76 13.07 9.97
C PHE A 166 6.78 14.60 9.96
N ALA A 167 7.22 15.24 11.04
CA ALA A 167 7.33 16.69 11.12
C ALA A 167 8.27 17.22 10.02
N PHE A 168 9.42 16.59 9.81
CA PHE A 168 10.38 16.99 8.77
C PHE A 168 9.76 17.03 7.37
N PHE A 169 9.04 15.97 6.98
CA PHE A 169 8.41 15.89 5.64
C PHE A 169 7.15 16.74 5.48
N GLN A 170 6.53 17.20 6.58
CA GLN A 170 5.41 18.14 6.53
C GLN A 170 5.88 19.61 6.55
N ASP A 171 7.04 19.89 7.12
CA ASP A 171 7.62 21.23 7.26
C ASP A 171 8.22 21.78 5.94
N GLU A 172 8.45 20.94 4.93
CA GLU A 172 8.88 21.37 3.58
C GLU A 172 7.88 22.31 2.88
N ARG A 173 6.63 22.45 3.38
CA ARG A 173 5.69 23.47 2.89
C ARG A 173 5.79 24.81 3.62
N ALA A 174 6.49 24.91 4.73
CA ALA A 174 6.50 26.09 5.57
C ALA A 174 7.74 26.98 5.38
N ASP A 175 8.94 26.43 5.14
CA ASP A 175 10.14 27.26 5.26
C ASP A 175 11.23 26.96 4.20
N LEU A 176 11.16 27.61 3.04
CA LEU A 176 12.33 27.75 2.13
C LEU A 176 13.43 28.65 2.70
N ASN A 177 13.27 29.16 3.92
CA ASN A 177 14.15 30.17 4.52
C ASN A 177 14.55 29.89 5.98
N SER A 178 14.14 28.78 6.57
CA SER A 178 14.58 28.41 7.92
C SER A 178 15.72 27.38 7.82
N THR A 179 16.92 27.84 8.15
CA THR A 179 18.14 27.05 8.34
C THR A 179 18.32 26.37 9.73
N PRO A 180 17.32 26.15 10.62
CA PRO A 180 17.60 25.46 11.89
C PRO A 180 18.05 24.00 11.75
N TYR A 181 17.63 23.30 10.69
CA TYR A 181 17.82 21.84 10.59
C TYR A 181 19.10 21.40 9.86
N LEU A 182 19.68 22.25 9.01
CA LEU A 182 20.87 21.91 8.23
C LEU A 182 22.15 21.75 9.07
N ASN A 183 22.14 22.21 10.33
CA ASN A 183 23.30 22.15 11.22
C ASN A 183 23.20 21.05 12.31
N ARG A 184 22.13 20.26 12.33
CA ARG A 184 22.07 19.06 13.17
C ARG A 184 22.58 17.88 12.36
N GLY A 185 23.83 17.49 12.60
CA GLY A 185 24.34 16.22 12.10
C GLY A 185 23.47 15.10 12.65
N HIS A 186 22.63 14.52 11.79
CA HIS A 186 21.87 13.32 12.12
C HIS A 186 22.56 12.13 11.48
N ASP A 187 23.06 11.23 12.31
CA ASP A 187 23.61 9.97 11.85
C ASP A 187 22.48 9.03 11.39
N ILE A 188 22.69 8.34 10.27
CA ILE A 188 21.76 7.32 9.79
C ILE A 188 21.77 6.15 10.78
N LYS A 189 20.62 5.87 11.38
CA LYS A 189 20.39 4.72 12.24
C LYS A 189 19.76 3.60 11.42
N ILE A 190 20.28 2.41 11.62
CA ILE A 190 19.71 1.17 11.09
C ILE A 190 19.10 0.41 12.27
N SER A 191 17.78 0.28 12.29
CA SER A 191 17.09 -0.46 13.35
C SER A 191 16.65 -1.84 12.86
N ASP A 192 17.11 -2.87 13.55
CA ASP A 192 16.58 -4.22 13.40
C ASP A 192 15.25 -4.28 14.14
N ASN A 193 14.15 -4.61 13.45
CA ASN A 193 12.83 -4.73 14.07
C ASN A 193 12.70 -6.02 14.91
N SER A 194 13.78 -6.47 15.53
CA SER A 194 13.76 -7.45 16.63
C SER A 194 13.21 -6.75 17.87
N GLN A 195 11.92 -6.43 17.81
CA GLN A 195 11.17 -5.92 18.94
C GLN A 195 11.26 -6.98 20.03
N LYS A 196 11.93 -6.62 21.12
CA LYS A 196 12.01 -7.43 22.34
C LYS A 196 10.60 -7.89 22.72
N VAL A 197 10.35 -9.19 22.65
CA VAL A 197 9.32 -9.84 23.46
C VAL A 197 9.75 -9.59 24.91
N GLY A 198 9.17 -8.57 25.52
CA GLY A 198 9.32 -8.31 26.94
C GLY A 198 8.71 -9.48 27.71
N THR A 199 9.56 -10.18 28.45
CA THR A 199 9.18 -10.95 29.65
C THR A 199 8.97 -10.00 30.82
#